data_AF-A0A925FDA8-F1
#
_entry.id   AF-A0A925FDA8-F1
#
_cell.length_a   1.000
_cell.length_b   1.000
_cell.length_c   1.000
_cell.angle_alpha   90.00
_cell.angle_beta   90.00
_cell.angle_gamma   90.00
#
_symmetry.space_group_name_H-M   'P 1'
#
loop_
_entity.id
_entity.type
_entity.pdbx_description
1 polymer ?
#
loop_
_entity_poly.entity_id
_entity_poly.type
_entity_poly.pdbx_seq_one_letter_code
_entity_poly.pdbx_strand_id
1 'polypeptide(L)'
;LYWTQDRSDEFCLKMAAVVGLKSGDVIAFGHTHKPWQRIVDGIHFVNTGSVGRPKDGDPRAGYVLLDLGDGTPRIEHVRVAYDIEATIAGVRAAGLPDDFIEFLRTGGQPAAVGA
;
A
#
# COMPACT_ATOMS: atom_id res chain seq x y z
N LEU A 1 -4.16 15.74 0.32
CA LEU A 1 -4.69 15.14 -0.94
C LEU A 1 -4.23 13.68 -0.99
N TYR A 2 -5.13 12.72 -1.18
CA TYR A 2 -4.77 11.30 -1.18
C TYR A 2 -4.90 10.68 -2.57
N TRP A 3 -3.90 9.88 -2.93
CA TRP A 3 -3.87 9.12 -4.17
C TRP A 3 -4.46 7.73 -3.94
N THR A 4 -5.77 7.68 -4.05
CA THR A 4 -6.58 6.46 -3.96
C THR A 4 -6.81 5.86 -5.35
N GLN A 5 -7.13 4.56 -5.39
CA GLN A 5 -7.28 3.81 -6.64
C GLN A 5 -8.40 4.36 -7.56
N ASP A 6 -9.38 5.04 -6.98
CA ASP A 6 -10.55 5.64 -7.65
C ASP A 6 -10.28 7.03 -8.22
N ARG A 7 -9.06 7.57 -8.07
CA ARG A 7 -8.67 8.82 -8.74
C ARG A 7 -8.69 8.65 -10.25
N SER A 8 -9.16 9.68 -10.95
CA SER A 8 -9.17 9.72 -12.41
C SER A 8 -7.76 9.74 -12.99
N ASP A 9 -7.66 9.37 -14.26
CA ASP A 9 -6.40 9.45 -15.00
C ASP A 9 -5.94 10.91 -15.15
N GLU A 10 -6.86 11.86 -15.36
CA GLU A 10 -6.57 13.30 -15.37
C GLU A 10 -5.90 13.76 -14.07
N PHE A 11 -6.38 13.28 -12.92
CA PHE A 11 -5.75 13.57 -11.64
C PHE A 11 -4.32 13.03 -11.61
N CYS A 12 -4.11 11.79 -12.04
CA CYS A 12 -2.78 11.17 -12.07
C CYS A 12 -1.81 11.96 -12.96
N LEU A 13 -2.26 12.36 -14.15
CA LEU A 13 -1.48 13.12 -15.12
C LEU A 13 -1.15 14.53 -14.62
N LYS A 14 -2.09 15.20 -13.93
CA LYS A 14 -1.82 16.48 -13.28
C LYS A 14 -0.71 16.36 -12.24
N MET A 15 -0.76 15.33 -11.39
CA MET A 15 0.28 15.09 -10.39
C MET A 15 1.63 14.71 -11.02
N ALA A 16 1.61 13.90 -12.08
CA ALA A 16 2.79 13.55 -12.85
C ALA A 16 3.45 14.79 -13.46
N ALA A 17 2.67 15.71 -14.03
CA ALA A 17 3.18 16.96 -14.60
C ALA A 17 3.85 17.87 -13.56
N VAL A 18 3.31 17.95 -12.33
CA VAL A 18 3.92 18.71 -11.23
C VAL A 18 5.30 18.17 -10.87
N VAL A 19 5.49 16.86 -10.94
CA VAL A 19 6.77 16.19 -10.65
C VAL A 19 7.71 16.17 -11.88
N GLY A 20 7.17 16.41 -13.08
CA GLY A 20 7.90 16.35 -14.34
C GLY A 20 8.11 14.92 -14.87
N LEU A 21 7.18 14.00 -14.56
CA LEU A 21 7.25 12.62 -15.04
C LEU A 21 6.88 12.52 -16.53
N LYS A 22 7.49 11.55 -17.21
CA LYS A 22 7.27 11.21 -18.62
C LYS A 22 7.01 9.72 -18.81
N SER A 23 6.51 9.33 -19.97
CA SER A 23 6.29 7.93 -20.34
C SER A 23 7.55 7.09 -20.08
N GLY A 24 7.39 5.95 -19.42
CA GLY A 24 8.46 5.09 -18.92
C GLY A 24 8.85 5.32 -17.46
N ASP A 25 8.48 6.45 -16.87
CA ASP A 25 8.79 6.73 -15.46
C ASP A 25 7.86 5.95 -14.50
N VAL A 26 8.36 5.74 -13.28
CA VAL A 26 7.62 5.12 -12.17
C VAL A 26 7.56 6.11 -11.02
N ILE A 27 6.38 6.30 -10.43
CA ILE A 27 6.20 6.99 -9.16
C ILE A 27 5.61 6.04 -8.12
N ALA A 28 6.40 5.81 -7.07
CA ALA A 28 5.98 5.05 -5.89
C ALA A 28 5.50 6.00 -4.79
N PHE A 29 4.38 5.67 -4.15
CA PHE A 29 3.79 6.44 -3.06
C PHE A 29 3.07 5.53 -2.06
N GLY A 30 2.65 6.10 -0.93
CA GLY A 30 2.00 5.34 0.14
C GLY A 30 0.84 6.10 0.78
N HIS A 31 0.93 6.31 2.09
CA HIS A 31 -0.03 7.04 2.95
C HIS A 31 -1.39 6.37 3.15
N THR A 32 -2.01 5.80 2.12
CA THR A 32 -3.35 5.17 2.22
C THR A 32 -3.31 3.75 2.80
N HIS A 33 -2.14 3.10 2.74
CA HIS A 33 -1.91 1.71 3.15
C HIS A 33 -2.70 0.66 2.34
N LYS A 34 -3.18 1.04 1.15
CA LYS A 34 -3.91 0.15 0.25
C LYS A 34 -3.09 0.03 -1.04
N PRO A 35 -2.44 -1.12 -1.30
CA PRO A 35 -1.63 -1.29 -2.49
C PRO A 35 -2.52 -1.24 -3.73
N TRP A 36 -2.03 -0.56 -4.77
CA TRP A 36 -2.62 -0.56 -6.10
C TRP A 36 -1.57 -0.10 -7.09
N GLN A 37 -1.76 -0.46 -8.36
CA GLN A 37 -0.93 0.05 -9.44
C GLN A 37 -1.77 0.31 -10.70
N ARG A 38 -1.34 1.26 -11.51
CA ARG A 38 -1.95 1.60 -12.80
C ARG A 38 -0.94 2.28 -13.70
N ILE A 39 -1.11 2.13 -15.00
CA ILE A 39 -0.35 2.86 -16.02
C ILE A 39 -1.27 3.88 -16.68
N VAL A 40 -0.83 5.13 -16.77
CA VAL A 40 -1.52 6.21 -17.51
C VAL A 40 -0.49 6.94 -18.37
N ASP A 41 -0.73 7.06 -19.67
CA ASP A 41 0.23 7.61 -20.67
C ASP A 41 1.66 7.04 -20.55
N GLY A 42 1.76 5.76 -20.23
CA GLY A 42 3.04 5.06 -20.06
C GLY A 42 3.77 5.36 -18.75
N ILE A 43 3.18 6.13 -17.84
CA ILE A 43 3.71 6.40 -16.50
C ILE A 43 3.13 5.38 -15.52
N HIS A 44 3.98 4.74 -14.73
CA HIS A 44 3.57 3.75 -13.74
C HIS A 44 3.32 4.41 -12.38
N PHE A 45 2.08 4.33 -11.90
CA PHE A 45 1.67 4.81 -10.58
C PHE A 45 1.55 3.64 -9.62
N VAL A 46 2.31 3.64 -8.54
CA VAL A 46 2.41 2.49 -7.63
C VAL A 46 2.20 2.92 -6.18
N ASN A 47 1.06 2.53 -5.60
CA ASN A 47 0.92 2.55 -4.16
C ASN A 47 1.56 1.30 -3.56
N THR A 48 2.55 1.48 -2.69
CA THR A 48 3.32 0.37 -2.12
C THR A 48 2.58 -0.38 -1.02
N GLY A 49 1.40 0.10 -0.60
CA GLY A 49 0.69 -0.44 0.54
C GLY A 49 1.33 -0.03 1.86
N SER A 50 1.45 -0.96 2.80
CA SER A 50 2.06 -0.72 4.11
C SER A 50 2.71 -1.98 4.66
N VAL A 51 3.92 -1.82 5.21
CA VAL A 51 4.63 -2.89 5.90
C VAL A 51 3.98 -3.20 7.26
N GLY A 52 3.69 -2.18 8.06
CA GLY A 52 3.27 -2.36 9.46
C GLY A 52 1.78 -2.17 9.73
N ARG A 53 1.00 -1.62 8.80
CA ARG A 53 -0.44 -1.41 8.99
C ARG A 53 -1.23 -1.48 7.68
N PRO A 54 -1.27 -2.64 7.00
CA PRO A 54 -2.08 -2.81 5.80
C PRO A 54 -3.57 -2.48 6.07
N LYS A 55 -4.26 -1.99 5.04
CA LYS A 55 -5.69 -1.59 5.11
C LYS A 55 -6.55 -2.22 4.02
N ASP A 56 -6.07 -3.29 3.41
CA ASP A 56 -6.71 -3.95 2.26
C ASP A 56 -7.22 -5.36 2.58
N GLY A 57 -7.25 -5.75 3.85
CA GLY A 57 -7.79 -7.04 4.29
C GLY A 57 -6.78 -8.18 4.36
N ASP A 58 -5.54 -7.96 3.91
CA ASP A 58 -4.43 -8.90 4.10
C ASP A 58 -3.53 -8.40 5.23
N PRO A 59 -3.46 -9.11 6.38
CA PRO A 59 -2.69 -8.67 7.53
C PRO A 59 -1.17 -8.80 7.33
N ARG A 60 -0.71 -9.51 6.30
CA ARG A 60 0.72 -9.68 6.00
C ARG A 60 1.36 -8.34 5.63
N ALA A 61 2.62 -8.18 6.01
CA ALA A 61 3.40 -7.00 5.63
C ALA A 61 3.47 -6.88 4.11
N GLY A 62 3.20 -5.69 3.57
CA GLY A 62 3.21 -5.41 2.14
C GLY A 62 4.33 -4.46 1.73
N TYR A 63 5.03 -4.80 0.65
CA TYR A 63 5.97 -3.91 -0.02
C TYR A 63 5.92 -4.13 -1.54
N VAL A 64 6.72 -3.36 -2.29
CA VAL A 64 6.86 -3.51 -3.73
C VAL A 64 8.30 -3.88 -4.08
N LEU A 65 8.46 -4.90 -4.92
CA LEU A 65 9.68 -5.14 -5.65
C LEU A 65 9.56 -4.42 -7.01
N LEU A 66 10.47 -3.48 -7.24
CA LEU A 66 10.57 -2.73 -8.50
C LEU A 66 11.85 -3.17 -9.20
N ASP A 67 11.69 -3.73 -10.40
CA ASP A 67 12.80 -4.08 -11.28
C ASP A 67 12.74 -3.19 -12.53
N LEU A 68 13.76 -2.36 -12.69
CA LEU A 68 13.83 -1.40 -13.78
C LEU A 68 14.40 -2.00 -15.08
N GLY A 69 15.14 -3.11 -15.01
CA GLY A 69 15.78 -3.76 -16.17
C GLY A 69 16.39 -2.79 -17.19
N ASP A 70 16.42 -3.23 -18.46
CA ASP A 70 16.74 -2.40 -19.63
C ASP A 70 15.48 -2.03 -20.46
N GLY A 71 14.29 -2.37 -19.95
CA GLY A 71 13.03 -2.29 -20.68
C GLY A 71 11.89 -1.70 -19.85
N THR A 72 10.65 -2.17 -20.06
CA THR A 72 9.51 -1.73 -19.25
C THR A 72 9.69 -2.14 -17.78
N PRO A 73 9.51 -1.23 -16.82
CA PRO A 73 9.58 -1.55 -15.39
C PRO A 73 8.64 -2.68 -15.00
N ARG A 74 9.14 -3.65 -14.23
CA ARG A 74 8.34 -4.71 -13.60
C ARG A 74 8.06 -4.36 -12.15
N ILE A 75 6.80 -4.45 -11.75
CA ILE A 75 6.31 -4.08 -10.42
C ILE A 75 5.58 -5.27 -9.83
N GLU A 76 6.05 -5.76 -8.68
CA GLU A 76 5.44 -6.84 -7.94
C GLU A 76 5.06 -6.38 -6.52
N HIS A 77 3.80 -6.56 -6.14
CA HIS A 77 3.37 -6.39 -4.74
C HIS A 77 3.66 -7.67 -3.97
N VAL A 78 4.60 -7.60 -3.02
CA VAL A 78 5.04 -8.75 -2.24
C VAL A 78 4.39 -8.72 -0.85
N ARG A 79 3.99 -9.90 -0.38
CA ARG A 79 3.41 -10.12 0.95
C ARG A 79 4.27 -11.04 1.79
N VAL A 80 4.59 -10.61 3.00
CA VAL A 80 5.45 -11.35 3.93
C VAL A 80 4.68 -11.66 5.21
N ALA A 81 4.54 -12.95 5.50
CA ALA A 81 4.02 -13.40 6.78
C ALA A 81 5.02 -13.05 7.90
N TYR A 82 4.50 -12.64 9.05
CA TYR A 82 5.27 -12.32 10.24
C TYR A 82 4.50 -12.75 11.48
N ASP A 83 5.16 -12.75 12.63
CA ASP A 83 4.52 -13.08 13.90
C ASP A 83 3.63 -11.92 14.39
N ILE A 84 2.36 -12.01 14.01
CA ILE A 84 1.33 -11.04 14.40
C ILE A 84 1.12 -11.06 15.92
N GLU A 85 1.16 -12.24 16.56
CA GLU A 85 0.90 -12.35 18.00
C GLU A 85 2.05 -11.77 18.84
N ALA A 86 3.30 -11.91 18.40
CA ALA A 86 4.42 -11.20 19.01
C ALA A 86 4.26 -9.68 18.90
N THR A 87 3.79 -9.19 17.75
CA THR A 87 3.53 -7.75 17.55
C THR A 87 2.40 -7.26 18.45
N ILE A 88 1.31 -8.03 18.59
CA ILE A 88 0.20 -7.75 19.51
C ILE A 88 0.67 -7.71 20.97
N ALA A 89 1.54 -8.62 21.37
CA ALA A 89 2.13 -8.60 22.72
C ALA A 89 2.90 -7.29 22.96
N GLY A 90 3.66 -6.81 21.98
CA GLY A 90 4.32 -5.50 22.02
C GLY A 90 3.35 -4.33 22.14
N VAL A 91 2.25 -4.33 21.38
CA VAL A 91 1.19 -3.32 21.46
C VAL A 91 0.58 -3.26 22.86
N ARG A 92 0.24 -4.41 23.45
CA ARG A 92 -0.29 -4.50 24.82
C ARG A 92 0.73 -4.03 25.87
N ALA A 93 1.97 -4.46 25.75
CA ALA A 93 3.04 -4.06 26.67
C ALA A 93 3.30 -2.54 26.64
N ALA A 94 3.09 -1.90 25.49
CA ALA A 94 3.17 -0.45 25.33
C ALA A 94 1.92 0.30 25.82
N GLY A 95 0.87 -0.39 26.29
CA GLY A 95 -0.38 0.21 26.75
C GLY A 95 -1.18 0.89 25.63
N LEU A 96 -1.00 0.46 24.37
CA LEU A 96 -1.71 1.01 23.23
C LEU A 96 -3.15 0.44 23.11
N PRO A 97 -4.09 1.18 22.52
CA PRO A 97 -5.48 0.74 22.35
C PRO A 97 -5.63 -0.58 21.57
N ASP A 98 -6.64 -1.37 21.94
CA ASP A 98 -6.95 -2.65 21.28
C ASP A 98 -7.35 -2.49 19.80
N ASP A 99 -7.76 -1.30 19.36
CA ASP A 99 -7.99 -1.01 17.94
C ASP A 99 -6.77 -1.36 17.07
N PHE A 100 -5.54 -1.12 17.58
CA PHE A 100 -4.32 -1.49 16.87
C PHE A 100 -4.21 -3.00 16.67
N ILE A 101 -4.69 -3.80 17.63
CA ILE A 101 -4.69 -5.25 17.58
C ILE A 101 -5.70 -5.75 16.54
N GLU A 102 -6.88 -5.14 16.47
CA GLU A 102 -7.87 -5.47 15.43
C GLU A 102 -7.27 -5.23 14.05
N PHE A 103 -6.67 -4.06 13.82
CA PHE A 103 -6.00 -3.73 12.55
C PHE A 103 -4.93 -4.77 12.15
N LEU A 104 -4.10 -5.20 13.11
CA LEU A 104 -3.04 -6.18 12.86
C LEU A 104 -3.61 -7.54 12.45
N ARG A 105 -4.76 -7.94 12.97
CA ARG A 105 -5.39 -9.24 12.66
C ARG A 105 -6.18 -9.22 11.36
N THR A 106 -6.85 -8.12 11.07
CA THR A 106 -7.80 -8.05 9.94
C THR A 106 -7.23 -7.42 8.69
N GLY A 107 -6.01 -6.86 8.74
CA GLY A 107 -5.49 -6.02 7.66
C GLY A 107 -6.35 -4.78 7.43
N GLY A 108 -6.96 -4.26 8.51
CA GLY A 108 -7.77 -3.04 8.51
C GLY A 108 -9.16 -3.15 7.90
N GLN A 109 -9.67 -4.36 7.71
CA GLN A 109 -11.11 -4.59 7.55
C GLN A 109 -11.77 -4.65 8.93
N PRO A 110 -12.96 -4.06 9.13
CA PRO A 110 -13.70 -4.29 10.37
C PRO A 110 -13.92 -5.79 10.56
N ALA A 111 -13.79 -6.30 11.79
CA ALA A 111 -14.27 -7.64 12.08
C ALA A 111 -15.75 -7.74 11.65
N ALA A 112 -16.13 -8.82 10.95
CA ALA A 112 -17.52 -9.03 10.58
C ALA A 112 -18.36 -9.02 11.87
N VAL A 113 -19.29 -8.08 11.97
CA VAL A 113 -20.20 -7.99 13.12
C VAL A 113 -21.20 -9.14 13.01
N GLY A 114 -20.97 -10.20 13.78
CA GLY A 114 -21.95 -11.26 14.09
C GLY A 114 -22.39 -12.15 12.92
N ALA A 115 -21.99 -13.42 12.98
CA ALA A 115 -22.78 -14.54 12.47
C ALA A 115 -23.47 -15.22 13.66
#